data_AF-A0A964IZP2-F1
#
_entry.id   AF-A0A964IZP2-F1
#
_cell.length_a   1.000
_cell.length_b   1.000
_cell.length_c   1.000
_cell.angle_alpha   90.00
_cell.angle_beta   90.00
_cell.angle_gamma   90.00
#
_symmetry.space_group_name_H-M   'P 1'
#
loop_
_entity.id
_entity.type
_entity.pdbx_description
1 polymer ?
#
loop_
_entity_poly.entity_id
_entity_poly.type
_entity_poly.pdbx_seq_one_letter_code
_entity_poly.pdbx_strand_id
1 'polypeptide(L)' 'MALDPARVVTQLRQLQERTGDADGAQRVAWTETWNTARAWLAALLADLP' A
#
# COMPACT_ATOMS: atom_id res chain seq x y z
N MET A 1 21.36 2.95 -9.19
CA MET A 1 20.35 2.02 -8.64
C MET A 1 19.40 1.64 -9.77
N ALA A 2 19.33 0.37 -10.13
CA ALA A 2 18.39 -0.09 -11.16
C ALA A 2 16.97 -0.15 -10.56
N LEU A 3 15.95 0.15 -11.37
CA LEU A 3 14.55 -0.01 -10.95
C LEU A 3 14.19 -1.50 -10.91
N ASP A 4 13.37 -1.88 -9.93
CA ASP A 4 12.74 -3.21 -9.84
C ASP A 4 11.21 -3.08 -10.02
N PRO A 5 10.69 -3.28 -11.24
CA PRO A 5 9.26 -3.21 -11.50
C PRO A 5 8.44 -4.31 -10.80
N ALA A 6 9.03 -5.49 -10.56
CA ALA A 6 8.33 -6.61 -9.94
C ALA A 6 8.03 -6.32 -8.46
N ARG A 7 8.94 -5.61 -7.78
CA ARG A 7 8.71 -5.08 -6.43
C ARG A 7 7.51 -4.13 -6.40
N VAL A 8 7.38 -3.23 -7.37
CA VAL A 8 6.25 -2.28 -7.45
C VAL A 8 4.92 -3.02 -7.61
N VAL A 9 4.85 -3.99 -8.53
CA VAL A 9 3.62 -4.78 -8.74
C VAL A 9 3.26 -5.58 -7.48
N THR A 10 4.25 -6.17 -6.81
CA THR A 10 4.04 -6.88 -5.53
C THR A 10 3.46 -5.96 -4.46
N GLN A 11 4.02 -4.76 -4.31
CA GLN A 11 3.54 -3.77 -3.34
C GLN A 11 2.12 -3.27 -3.67
N LEU A 12 1.77 -3.10 -4.94
CA LEU A 12 0.40 -2.72 -5.34
C LEU A 12 -0.62 -3.82 -5.01
N ARG A 13 -0.26 -5.10 -5.17
CA ARG A 13 -1.12 -6.23 -4.76
C ARG A 13 -1.29 -6.28 -3.24
N GLN A 14 -0.21 -6.11 -2.51
CA GLN A 14 -0.23 -5.99 -1.04
C GLN A 14 -1.11 -4.83 -0.57
N LEU A 15 -1.09 -3.69 -1.26
CA LEU A 15 -1.99 -2.57 -0.96
C LEU A 15 -3.45 -2.94 -1.25
N GLN A 16 -3.72 -3.65 -2.35
CA GLN A 16 -5.07 -4.12 -2.69
C GLN A 16 -5.60 -5.09 -1.64
N GLU A 17 -4.80 -6.05 -1.17
CA GLU A 17 -5.20 -6.99 -0.11
C GLU A 17 -5.56 -6.29 1.20
N ARG A 18 -4.93 -5.14 1.51
CA ARG A 18 -5.16 -4.37 2.73
C ARG A 18 -6.38 -3.46 2.67
N THR A 19 -6.77 -3.04 1.47
CA THR A 19 -7.71 -1.93 1.29
C THR A 19 -8.85 -2.24 0.34
N GLY A 20 -8.87 -3.45 -0.22
CA GLY A 20 -9.86 -3.89 -1.17
C GLY A 20 -10.89 -4.82 -0.54
N ASP A 21 -12.12 -4.72 -1.02
CA ASP A 21 -13.21 -5.65 -0.75
C ASP A 21 -13.95 -6.00 -2.05
N ALA A 22 -15.14 -6.59 -1.95
CA ALA A 22 -15.97 -6.96 -3.09
C ALA A 22 -16.35 -5.75 -3.98
N ASP A 23 -16.36 -4.54 -3.43
CA ASP A 23 -16.73 -3.30 -4.12
C ASP A 23 -15.49 -2.53 -4.64
N GLY A 24 -14.30 -3.13 -4.53
CA GLY A 24 -13.05 -2.54 -5.01
C GLY A 24 -12.26 -1.87 -3.88
N ALA A 25 -11.60 -0.74 -4.18
CA ALA A 25 -10.66 -0.13 -3.24
C ALA A 25 -11.32 0.89 -2.30
N GLN A 26 -11.18 0.66 -0.99
CA GLN A 26 -11.71 1.50 0.08
C GLN A 26 -10.61 2.39 0.68
N ARG A 27 -10.31 3.53 0.04
CA ARG A 27 -9.20 4.43 0.46
C ARG A 27 -9.61 5.90 0.58
N VAL A 28 -10.80 6.17 1.10
CA VAL A 28 -11.26 7.54 1.40
C VAL A 28 -10.41 8.15 2.52
N ALA A 29 -9.98 9.40 2.35
CA ALA A 29 -9.11 10.07 3.31
C ALA A 29 -9.67 10.06 4.74
N TRP A 30 -8.79 9.87 5.72
CA TRP A 30 -9.08 9.85 7.17
C TRP A 30 -9.98 8.72 7.67
N THR A 31 -10.32 7.75 6.84
CA THR A 31 -10.97 6.50 7.28
C THR A 31 -9.96 5.55 7.93
N GLU A 32 -10.46 4.54 8.63
CA GLU A 32 -9.64 3.48 9.22
C GLU A 32 -8.80 2.76 8.15
N THR A 33 -9.40 2.33 7.05
CA THR A 33 -8.70 1.66 5.94
C THR A 33 -7.61 2.54 5.33
N TRP A 34 -7.86 3.85 5.23
CA TRP A 34 -6.85 4.81 4.81
C TRP A 34 -5.70 4.93 5.80
N ASN A 35 -5.97 5.01 7.11
CA ASN A 35 -4.94 5.05 8.14
C ASN A 35 -4.07 3.79 8.11
N THR A 36 -4.67 2.61 7.94
CA THR A 36 -3.95 1.33 7.79
C THR A 36 -3.01 1.35 6.59
N ALA A 37 -3.48 1.83 5.43
CA ALA A 37 -2.64 1.95 4.24
C ALA A 37 -1.48 2.95 4.42
N ARG A 38 -1.74 4.06 5.11
CA ARG A 38 -0.73 5.10 5.39
C ARG A 38 0.35 4.60 6.36
N ALA A 39 -0.03 3.88 7.41
CA ALA A 39 0.91 3.27 8.35
C ALA A 39 1.81 2.24 7.64
N TRP A 40 1.22 1.41 6.77
CA TRP A 40 1.97 0.46 5.95
C TRP A 40 2.98 1.14 5.00
N LEU A 41 2.55 2.21 4.31
CA LEU A 41 3.45 2.97 3.45
C LEU A 41 4.60 3.61 4.25
N ALA A 42 4.30 4.18 5.42
CA ALA A 42 5.33 4.77 6.28
C ALA A 42 6.39 3.74 6.72
N ALA A 43 5.97 2.50 7.02
CA ALA A 43 6.91 1.42 7.33
C ALA A 43 7.82 1.08 6.15
N LEU A 44 7.28 0.98 4.93
CA LEU A 44 8.09 0.75 3.72
C LEU A 44 9.12 1.85 3.46
N LEU A 45 8.78 3.09 3.79
CA LEU A 45 9.66 4.24 3.62
C LEU A 45 10.75 4.28 4.70
N ALA A 46 10.45 3.82 5.91
CA ALA A 46 11.42 3.73 7.00
C ALA A 46 12.54 2.72 6.71
N ASP A 47 12.26 1.70 5.89
CA ASP A 47 13.22 0.67 5.46
C ASP A 47 14.09 1.08 4.25
N LEU A 48 13.98 2.32 3.77
CA LEU A 48 14.84 2.80 2.68
C LEU A 48 16.27 3.06 3.18
N PRO A 49 17.30 2.67 2.39
CA PRO A 49 18.71 2.93 2.72
C PRO A 49 19.08 4.42 2.62
#